data_AF-A0A293LQW9-F1
#
_entry.id   AF-A0A293LQW9-F1
#
_cell.length_a   1.000
_cell.length_b   1.000
_cell.length_c   1.000
_cell.angle_alpha   90.00
_cell.angle_beta   90.00
_cell.angle_gamma   90.00
#
_symmetry.space_group_name_H-M   'P 1'
#
loop_
_entity.id
_entity.type
_entity.pdbx_description
1 polymer ?
#
loop_
_entity_poly.entity_id
_entity_poly.type
_entity_poly.pdbx_seq_one_letter_code
_entity_poly.pdbx_strand_id
1 'polypeptide(L)'
;MIMANEKRRALLGHDLCKSLLVHKWKSYGRYVYYGTMSIYVLFLACLTFFTIGTPAPCPKGFPDFDSTCSYIAQHNSCSVIGEAFDEGKHTQTEFARAGKTIIFIVSVVFLLKEMFQMYNTRLNYLNLENLSEWCCYVCSLLFVTNFTECSSATGVPEPWQWHLGVVSIFLSWMLLVLYIRKLPFLGIYVVMFTNVLSTFSQFFLVFFLFNIAFALAFFALLQNQAAFETPWRAIMKTTVMMVGEIEYDTIFHENALPYETSSYILMALFLVLMTIITSNLLVGLAVDDIKGVLEQAELQRLGMQVKLVLTVETMLPTWARRRVVVQRRTVRPNRKSQAQTMLRRLFGTAFASSRRTHVEEKYTMEKVYEHQEAMDRMLKHLEERLNILTQQGHRLEKALNSITRHLDASQVRESASARSSTSFNV
;
A
#
# COMPACT_ATOMS: atom_id res chain seq x y z
N MET A 1 -13.39 -23.82 4.03
CA MET A 1 -13.37 -22.44 4.58
C MET A 1 -13.87 -22.34 6.02
N ILE A 2 -14.71 -23.26 6.52
CA ILE A 2 -15.32 -23.21 7.86
C ILE A 2 -14.34 -22.82 8.98
N MET A 3 -13.21 -23.53 9.15
CA MET A 3 -12.24 -23.21 10.22
C MET A 3 -11.61 -21.80 10.12
N ALA A 4 -11.47 -21.27 8.90
CA ALA A 4 -10.97 -19.92 8.68
C ALA A 4 -12.04 -18.85 8.93
N ASN A 5 -13.28 -19.11 8.51
CA ASN A 5 -14.43 -18.23 8.75
C ASN A 5 -14.74 -18.11 10.24
N GLU A 6 -14.64 -19.22 10.99
CA GLU A 6 -14.82 -19.27 12.44
C GLU A 6 -13.61 -18.75 13.24
N LYS A 7 -12.60 -18.16 12.57
CA LYS A 7 -11.36 -17.64 13.17
C LYS A 7 -10.65 -18.60 14.13
N ARG A 8 -10.78 -19.92 13.94
CA ARG A 8 -10.19 -20.95 14.83
C ARG A 8 -8.70 -21.16 14.54
N ARG A 9 -7.88 -20.23 15.05
CA ARG A 9 -6.41 -20.22 14.88
C ARG A 9 -5.74 -21.55 15.24
N ALA A 10 -6.10 -22.13 16.38
CA ALA A 10 -5.51 -23.38 16.87
C ALA A 10 -5.77 -24.58 15.94
N LEU A 11 -6.97 -24.70 15.39
CA LEU A 11 -7.34 -25.81 14.49
C LEU A 11 -6.67 -25.66 13.11
N LEU A 12 -6.67 -24.45 12.56
CA LEU A 12 -6.04 -24.19 11.27
C LEU A 12 -4.51 -24.29 11.37
N GLY A 13 -3.96 -23.88 12.52
CA GLY A 13 -2.55 -23.96 12.86
C GLY A 13 -2.03 -25.36 13.18
N HIS A 14 -2.92 -26.35 13.34
CA HIS A 14 -2.57 -27.74 13.66
C HIS A 14 -1.70 -28.38 12.57
N ASP A 15 -0.73 -29.19 12.96
CA ASP A 15 0.26 -29.77 12.04
C ASP A 15 -0.37 -30.64 10.94
N LEU A 16 -1.49 -31.30 11.24
CA LEU A 16 -2.27 -32.04 10.26
C LEU A 16 -2.80 -31.13 9.13
N CYS A 17 -3.42 -30.00 9.49
CA CYS A 17 -3.98 -29.03 8.55
C CYS A 17 -2.87 -28.39 7.71
N LYS A 18 -1.77 -27.99 8.35
CA LYS A 18 -0.57 -27.47 7.67
C LYS A 18 0.00 -28.50 6.69
N SER A 19 0.14 -29.76 7.09
CA SER A 19 0.68 -30.83 6.25
C SER A 19 -0.21 -31.14 5.04
N LEU A 20 -1.54 -31.17 5.24
CA LEU A 20 -2.52 -31.35 4.16
C LEU A 20 -2.44 -30.21 3.13
N LEU A 21 -2.37 -28.97 3.61
CA LEU A 21 -2.30 -27.79 2.76
C LEU A 21 -0.99 -27.76 1.95
N VAL A 22 0.15 -28.08 2.58
CA VAL A 22 1.43 -28.23 1.87
C VAL A 22 1.38 -29.33 0.82
N HIS A 23 0.66 -30.42 1.08
CA HIS A 23 0.49 -31.50 0.11
C HIS A 23 -0.33 -31.02 -1.11
N LYS A 24 -1.50 -30.43 -0.90
CA LYS A 24 -2.34 -29.90 -1.99
C LYS A 24 -1.61 -28.84 -2.82
N TRP A 25 -0.90 -27.92 -2.14
CA TRP A 25 -0.07 -26.91 -2.81
C TRP A 25 1.03 -27.53 -3.68
N LYS A 26 1.77 -28.51 -3.16
CA LYS A 26 2.84 -29.16 -3.94
C LYS A 26 2.33 -30.02 -5.08
N SER A 27 1.15 -30.64 -4.91
CA SER A 27 0.65 -31.59 -5.90
C SER A 27 0.07 -30.92 -7.13
N TYR A 28 -0.72 -29.85 -6.96
CA TYR A 28 -1.33 -29.15 -8.09
C TYR A 28 -1.31 -27.63 -7.93
N GLY A 29 -1.53 -27.11 -6.71
CA GLY A 29 -1.74 -25.69 -6.46
C GLY A 29 -0.65 -24.80 -7.06
N ARG A 30 0.62 -25.16 -6.84
CA ARG A 30 1.77 -24.39 -7.34
C ARG A 30 1.82 -24.30 -8.86
N TYR A 31 1.53 -25.40 -9.57
CA TYR A 31 1.71 -25.45 -11.02
C TYR A 31 0.64 -24.64 -11.74
N VAL A 32 -0.63 -24.80 -11.32
CA VAL A 32 -1.74 -24.03 -11.88
C VAL A 32 -1.56 -22.54 -11.56
N TYR A 33 -1.20 -22.22 -10.32
CA TYR A 33 -1.00 -20.84 -9.90
C TYR A 33 0.15 -20.16 -10.64
N TYR A 34 1.36 -20.72 -10.59
CA TYR A 34 2.52 -20.12 -11.27
C TYR A 34 2.37 -20.14 -12.79
N GLY A 35 1.74 -21.17 -13.37
CA GLY A 35 1.43 -21.18 -14.80
C GLY A 35 0.50 -20.03 -15.21
N THR A 36 -0.59 -19.83 -14.47
CA THR A 36 -1.53 -18.72 -14.71
C THR A 36 -0.85 -17.37 -14.50
N MET A 37 -0.07 -17.23 -13.43
CA MET A 37 0.69 -16.01 -13.14
C MET A 37 1.71 -15.70 -14.23
N SER A 38 2.42 -16.70 -14.74
CA SER A 38 3.38 -16.51 -15.84
C SER A 38 2.70 -16.06 -17.13
N ILE A 39 1.53 -16.62 -17.48
CA ILE A 39 0.76 -16.19 -18.66
C ILE A 39 0.30 -14.74 -18.48
N TYR A 40 -0.16 -14.37 -17.28
CA TYR A 40 -0.57 -13.00 -16.98
C TYR A 40 0.61 -12.01 -17.04
N VAL A 41 1.77 -12.38 -16.49
CA VAL A 41 2.98 -11.54 -16.56
C VAL A 41 3.47 -11.39 -18.01
N LEU A 42 3.36 -12.44 -18.82
CA LEU A 42 3.66 -12.35 -20.26
C LEU A 42 2.71 -11.37 -20.96
N PHE A 43 1.40 -11.47 -20.70
CA PHE A 43 0.41 -10.51 -21.20
C PHE A 43 0.75 -9.07 -20.80
N LEU A 44 1.08 -8.85 -19.52
CA LEU A 44 1.44 -7.54 -18.99
C LEU A 44 2.71 -6.99 -19.63
N ALA A 45 3.73 -7.83 -19.81
CA ALA A 45 4.97 -7.45 -20.48
C ALA A 45 4.69 -7.04 -21.93
N CYS A 46 3.94 -7.87 -22.68
CA CYS A 46 3.54 -7.56 -24.05
C CYS A 46 2.75 -6.24 -24.12
N LEU A 47 1.77 -6.01 -23.24
CA LEU A 47 0.98 -4.77 -23.21
C LEU A 47 1.84 -3.54 -22.91
N THR A 48 2.78 -3.67 -21.97
CA THR A 48 3.71 -2.58 -21.61
C THR A 48 4.63 -2.24 -22.78
N PHE A 49 5.25 -3.25 -23.40
CA PHE A 49 6.10 -3.03 -24.57
C PHE A 49 5.33 -2.54 -25.79
N PHE A 50 4.09 -3.01 -25.99
CA PHE A 50 3.21 -2.51 -27.04
C PHE A 50 2.96 -1.01 -26.85
N THR A 51 2.66 -0.57 -25.63
CA THR A 51 2.43 0.85 -25.34
C THR A 51 3.68 1.68 -25.60
N ILE A 52 4.84 1.24 -25.13
CA ILE A 52 6.11 1.94 -25.34
C ILE A 52 6.46 2.01 -26.83
N GLY A 53 6.19 0.94 -27.58
CA GLY A 53 6.49 0.82 -29.00
C GLY A 53 5.41 1.38 -29.94
N THR A 54 4.32 1.95 -29.40
CA THR A 54 3.25 2.58 -30.17
C THR A 54 3.37 4.09 -30.02
N PRO A 55 3.49 4.85 -31.12
CA PRO A 55 3.57 6.31 -31.03
C PRO A 55 2.28 6.89 -30.47
N ALA A 56 2.41 7.91 -29.62
CA ALA A 56 1.27 8.66 -29.13
C ALA A 56 0.54 9.34 -30.30
N PRO A 57 -0.81 9.47 -30.26
CA PRO A 57 -1.58 10.14 -31.30
C PRO A 57 -1.14 11.60 -31.55
N CYS A 58 -0.56 12.27 -30.54
CA CYS A 58 0.03 13.59 -30.70
C CYS A 58 1.46 13.65 -30.12
N PRO A 59 2.49 13.38 -30.93
CA PRO A 59 3.88 13.52 -30.51
C PRO A 59 4.34 14.98 -30.53
N LYS A 60 5.23 15.34 -29.59
CA LYS A 60 5.74 16.72 -29.39
C LYS A 60 6.47 17.33 -30.60
N GLY A 61 6.84 16.51 -31.59
CA GLY A 61 7.54 16.96 -32.80
C GLY A 61 6.65 17.55 -33.89
N PHE A 62 5.32 17.57 -33.71
CA PHE A 62 4.42 18.15 -34.70
C PHE A 62 4.54 19.69 -34.76
N PRO A 63 4.57 20.28 -35.97
CA PRO A 63 4.42 21.72 -36.12
C PRO A 63 3.08 22.18 -35.51
N ASP A 64 3.12 23.33 -34.83
CA ASP A 64 1.98 23.93 -34.12
C ASP A 64 1.27 22.97 -33.14
N PHE A 65 2.06 22.23 -32.35
CA PHE A 65 1.65 21.20 -31.38
C PHE A 65 0.34 21.50 -30.64
N ASP A 66 0.19 22.68 -30.03
CA ASP A 66 -1.00 23.00 -29.24
C ASP A 66 -2.29 23.03 -30.08
N SER A 67 -2.23 23.57 -31.29
CA SER A 67 -3.38 23.64 -32.21
C SER A 67 -3.68 22.28 -32.85
N THR A 68 -2.63 21.54 -33.24
CA THR A 68 -2.73 20.24 -33.90
C THR A 68 -3.24 19.17 -32.93
N CYS A 69 -2.73 19.15 -31.68
CA CYS A 69 -3.19 18.19 -30.67
C CYS A 69 -4.61 18.47 -30.20
N SER A 70 -5.00 19.74 -30.04
CA SER A 70 -6.38 20.08 -29.65
C SER A 70 -7.38 19.69 -30.75
N TYR A 71 -6.98 19.79 -32.01
CA TYR A 71 -7.77 19.29 -33.14
C TYR A 71 -7.85 17.75 -33.19
N ILE A 72 -6.73 17.03 -33.05
CA ILE A 72 -6.69 15.55 -32.99
C ILE A 72 -7.51 15.03 -31.80
N ALA A 73 -7.50 15.72 -30.66
CA ALA A 73 -8.30 15.30 -29.50
C ALA A 73 -9.82 15.36 -29.76
N GLN A 74 -10.27 16.16 -30.73
CA GLN A 74 -11.68 16.34 -31.08
C GLN A 74 -12.08 15.58 -32.36
N HIS A 75 -11.13 15.15 -33.19
CA HIS A 75 -11.35 14.51 -34.49
C HIS A 75 -10.60 13.17 -34.61
N ASN A 76 -10.65 12.52 -35.77
CA ASN A 76 -9.95 11.25 -35.99
C ASN A 76 -8.44 11.49 -36.20
N SER A 77 -7.59 10.63 -35.64
CA SER A 77 -6.13 10.70 -35.83
C SER A 77 -5.74 10.68 -37.32
N CYS A 78 -6.55 9.99 -38.13
CA CYS A 78 -6.36 9.82 -39.57
C CYS A 78 -6.38 11.13 -40.38
N SER A 79 -7.14 12.15 -39.99
CA SER A 79 -7.25 13.39 -40.79
C SER A 79 -6.00 14.27 -40.71
N VAL A 80 -5.13 14.03 -39.74
CA VAL A 80 -3.91 14.83 -39.51
C VAL A 80 -2.66 14.01 -39.82
N ILE A 81 -2.64 12.74 -39.43
CA ILE A 81 -1.49 11.85 -39.64
C ILE A 81 -1.45 11.31 -41.07
N GLY A 82 -2.61 11.20 -41.75
CA GLY A 82 -2.72 10.71 -43.12
C GLY A 82 -2.02 11.58 -44.18
N GLU A 83 -1.77 12.86 -43.89
CA GLU A 83 -1.01 13.77 -44.76
C GLU A 83 0.51 13.78 -44.44
N ALA A 84 0.91 13.34 -43.24
CA ALA A 84 2.29 13.35 -42.76
C ALA A 84 2.99 12.00 -42.98
N PHE A 85 2.96 11.48 -44.21
CA PHE A 85 3.60 10.21 -44.60
C PHE A 85 5.13 10.31 -44.76
N ASP A 86 5.79 11.25 -44.08
CA ASP A 86 7.23 11.43 -44.19
C ASP A 86 7.98 10.47 -43.23
N GLU A 87 8.62 9.48 -43.86
CA GLU A 87 9.80 8.75 -43.38
C GLU A 87 9.65 7.79 -42.19
N GLY A 88 8.55 7.04 -42.05
CA GLY A 88 8.49 5.91 -41.10
C GLY A 88 8.66 6.27 -39.61
N LYS A 89 8.72 7.56 -39.27
CA LYS A 89 8.88 8.07 -37.89
C LYS A 89 7.65 7.80 -37.01
N HIS A 90 6.50 7.52 -37.62
CA HIS A 90 5.23 7.26 -36.93
C HIS A 90 4.71 5.83 -37.12
N THR A 91 5.54 4.92 -37.63
CA THR A 91 5.17 3.52 -37.74
C THR A 91 5.44 2.78 -36.43
N GLN A 92 4.49 1.92 -36.04
CA GLN A 92 4.65 1.04 -34.89
C GLN A 92 5.87 0.11 -35.04
N THR A 93 6.63 -0.07 -33.94
CA THR A 93 7.78 -1.00 -33.92
C THR A 93 7.37 -2.45 -34.25
N GLU A 94 8.26 -3.21 -34.90
CA GLU A 94 8.00 -4.62 -35.26
C GLU A 94 7.67 -5.48 -34.04
N PHE A 95 8.28 -5.20 -32.89
CA PHE A 95 7.97 -5.89 -31.64
C PHE A 95 6.54 -5.61 -31.16
N ALA A 96 6.08 -4.36 -31.21
CA ALA A 96 4.71 -4.02 -30.84
C ALA A 96 3.70 -4.64 -31.82
N ARG A 97 4.02 -4.69 -33.12
CA ARG A 97 3.21 -5.40 -34.12
C ARG A 97 3.07 -6.90 -33.81
N ALA A 98 4.16 -7.57 -33.44
CA ALA A 98 4.12 -8.98 -33.05
C ALA A 98 3.37 -9.19 -31.72
N GLY A 99 3.59 -8.32 -30.73
CA GLY A 99 2.94 -8.35 -29.43
C GLY A 99 1.43 -8.16 -29.49
N LYS A 100 0.93 -7.36 -30.45
CA LYS A 100 -0.50 -7.12 -30.73
C LYS A 100 -1.30 -8.42 -30.80
N THR A 101 -0.82 -9.39 -31.57
CA THR A 101 -1.49 -10.69 -31.77
C THR A 101 -1.56 -11.49 -30.48
N ILE A 102 -0.47 -11.48 -29.70
CA ILE A 102 -0.41 -12.18 -28.40
C ILE A 102 -1.41 -11.55 -27.42
N ILE A 103 -1.42 -10.22 -27.32
CA ILE A 103 -2.34 -9.49 -26.43
C ILE A 103 -3.78 -9.79 -26.81
N PHE A 104 -4.11 -9.74 -28.11
CA PHE A 104 -5.46 -10.04 -28.60
C PHE A 104 -5.91 -11.45 -28.21
N ILE A 105 -5.10 -12.48 -28.51
CA ILE A 105 -5.42 -13.87 -28.20
C ILE A 105 -5.59 -14.07 -26.69
N VAL A 106 -4.66 -13.56 -25.87
CA VAL A 106 -4.72 -13.73 -24.42
C VAL A 106 -5.91 -12.99 -23.80
N SER A 107 -6.19 -11.76 -24.25
CA SER A 107 -7.38 -11.01 -23.81
C SER A 107 -8.67 -11.76 -24.11
N VAL A 108 -8.81 -12.33 -25.32
CA VAL A 108 -10.00 -13.13 -25.68
C VAL A 108 -10.11 -14.35 -24.79
N VAL A 109 -9.02 -15.10 -24.56
CA VAL A 109 -9.03 -16.29 -23.69
C VAL A 109 -9.41 -15.92 -22.25
N PHE A 110 -8.89 -14.81 -21.71
CA PHE A 110 -9.24 -14.35 -20.37
C PHE A 110 -10.68 -13.85 -20.26
N LEU A 111 -11.19 -13.13 -21.25
CA LEU A 111 -12.60 -12.74 -21.32
C LEU A 111 -13.53 -13.96 -21.37
N LEU A 112 -13.20 -14.99 -22.15
CA LEU A 112 -13.97 -16.24 -22.19
C LEU A 112 -13.94 -16.97 -20.83
N LYS A 113 -12.79 -16.97 -20.16
CA LYS A 113 -12.67 -17.48 -18.79
C LYS A 113 -13.55 -16.70 -17.81
N GLU A 114 -13.58 -15.37 -17.89
CA GLU A 114 -14.47 -14.54 -17.06
C GLU A 114 -15.95 -14.76 -17.36
N MET A 115 -16.33 -14.90 -18.65
CA MET A 115 -17.70 -15.25 -19.05
C MET A 115 -18.15 -16.56 -18.41
N PHE A 116 -17.29 -17.58 -18.44
CA PHE A 116 -17.58 -18.87 -17.82
C PHE A 116 -17.73 -18.76 -16.30
N GLN A 117 -16.90 -17.95 -15.64
CA GLN A 117 -17.01 -17.70 -14.20
C GLN A 117 -18.27 -16.95 -13.81
N MET A 118 -18.65 -15.94 -14.60
CA MET A 118 -19.89 -15.18 -14.46
C MET A 118 -21.12 -16.09 -14.63
N TYR A 119 -21.12 -16.96 -15.65
CA TYR A 119 -22.23 -17.90 -15.87
C TYR A 119 -22.43 -18.85 -14.68
N ASN A 120 -21.35 -19.41 -14.14
CA ASN A 120 -21.42 -20.37 -13.04
C ASN A 120 -21.81 -19.72 -11.69
N THR A 121 -21.33 -18.50 -11.43
CA THR A 121 -21.45 -17.85 -10.12
C THR A 121 -22.58 -16.81 -10.06
N ARG A 122 -23.14 -16.43 -11.22
CA ARG A 122 -24.25 -15.48 -11.41
C ARG A 122 -24.03 -14.16 -10.66
N LEU A 123 -25.02 -13.68 -9.89
CA LEU A 123 -24.97 -12.37 -9.23
C LEU A 123 -23.89 -12.26 -8.15
N ASN A 124 -23.49 -13.37 -7.53
CA ASN A 124 -22.41 -13.38 -6.53
C ASN A 124 -21.02 -13.15 -7.15
N TYR A 125 -20.93 -13.05 -8.48
CA TYR A 125 -19.72 -12.74 -9.21
C TYR A 125 -19.40 -11.23 -9.25
N LEU A 126 -20.37 -10.33 -9.02
CA LEU A 126 -20.15 -8.88 -9.12
C LEU A 126 -19.33 -8.34 -7.93
N ASN A 127 -18.01 -8.52 -8.00
CA ASN A 127 -17.03 -7.96 -7.08
C ASN A 127 -16.13 -6.95 -7.82
N LEU A 128 -15.59 -5.96 -7.11
CA LEU A 128 -14.69 -4.95 -7.70
C LEU A 128 -13.46 -5.56 -8.40
N GLU A 129 -12.94 -6.68 -7.88
CA GLU A 129 -11.83 -7.41 -8.51
C GLU A 129 -12.21 -7.99 -9.87
N ASN A 130 -13.40 -8.60 -9.96
CA ASN A 130 -13.87 -9.17 -11.20
C ASN A 130 -14.23 -8.07 -12.21
N LEU A 131 -14.81 -6.96 -11.73
CA LEU A 131 -15.10 -5.79 -12.57
C LEU A 131 -13.80 -5.18 -13.13
N SER A 132 -12.74 -5.06 -12.32
CA SER A 132 -11.45 -4.53 -12.80
C SER A 132 -10.75 -5.48 -13.77
N GLU A 133 -10.86 -6.80 -13.59
CA GLU A 133 -10.43 -7.81 -14.58
C GLU A 133 -11.16 -7.60 -15.92
N TRP A 134 -12.49 -7.49 -15.90
CA TRP A 134 -13.31 -7.20 -17.08
C TRP A 134 -12.91 -5.90 -17.78
N CYS A 135 -12.87 -4.79 -17.03
CA CYS A 135 -12.48 -3.49 -17.58
C CYS A 135 -11.07 -3.56 -18.19
N CYS A 136 -10.11 -4.21 -17.52
CA CYS A 136 -8.75 -4.35 -18.04
C CYS A 136 -8.71 -5.09 -19.39
N TYR A 137 -9.37 -6.26 -19.47
CA TYR A 137 -9.31 -7.10 -20.68
C TYR A 137 -10.13 -6.54 -21.84
N VAL A 138 -11.25 -5.87 -21.57
CA VAL A 138 -12.02 -5.16 -22.60
C VAL A 138 -11.25 -3.95 -23.12
N CYS A 139 -10.72 -3.11 -22.22
CA CYS A 139 -9.94 -1.93 -22.64
C CYS A 139 -8.67 -2.34 -23.40
N SER A 140 -7.96 -3.40 -22.97
CA SER A 140 -6.77 -3.88 -23.70
C SER A 140 -7.11 -4.45 -25.07
N LEU A 141 -8.27 -5.13 -25.21
CA LEU A 141 -8.74 -5.62 -26.49
C LEU A 141 -9.04 -4.46 -27.45
N LEU A 142 -9.79 -3.46 -26.99
CA LEU A 142 -10.15 -2.27 -27.78
C LEU A 142 -8.93 -1.41 -28.14
N PHE A 143 -7.93 -1.34 -27.27
CA PHE A 143 -6.70 -0.61 -27.54
C PHE A 143 -5.87 -1.24 -28.66
N VAL A 144 -5.88 -2.57 -28.75
CA VAL A 144 -5.05 -3.34 -29.67
C VAL A 144 -5.72 -3.54 -31.03
N THR A 145 -7.05 -3.45 -31.14
CA THR A 145 -7.79 -3.58 -32.41
C THR A 145 -7.61 -2.37 -33.33
N ASN A 146 -7.46 -2.60 -34.64
CA ASN A 146 -7.47 -1.53 -35.64
C ASN A 146 -8.91 -1.31 -36.11
N PHE A 147 -9.49 -0.12 -35.88
CA PHE A 147 -10.85 0.20 -36.35
C PHE A 147 -10.88 0.95 -37.68
N THR A 148 -9.80 1.66 -38.03
CA THR A 148 -9.70 2.48 -39.24
C THR A 148 -8.62 1.94 -40.18
N GLU A 149 -8.78 2.20 -41.49
CA GLU A 149 -7.77 1.81 -42.50
C GLU A 149 -6.41 2.44 -42.20
N CYS A 150 -6.40 3.69 -41.75
CA CYS A 150 -5.18 4.38 -41.31
C CYS A 150 -4.54 3.72 -40.09
N SER A 151 -5.32 3.33 -39.08
CA SER A 151 -4.82 2.57 -37.93
C SER A 151 -4.22 1.22 -38.37
N SER A 152 -4.80 0.60 -39.40
CA SER A 152 -4.25 -0.62 -40.00
C SER A 152 -2.94 -0.39 -40.76
N ALA A 153 -2.78 0.74 -41.45
CA ALA A 153 -1.59 1.06 -42.23
C ALA A 153 -0.43 1.58 -41.37
N THR A 154 -0.72 2.46 -40.40
CA THR A 154 0.28 3.18 -39.61
C THR A 154 0.53 2.53 -38.24
N GLY A 155 -0.46 1.82 -37.70
CA GLY A 155 -0.44 1.30 -36.33
C GLY A 155 -0.73 2.35 -35.26
N VAL A 156 -1.14 3.57 -35.65
CA VAL A 156 -1.52 4.63 -34.71
C VAL A 156 -2.95 4.39 -34.21
N PRO A 157 -3.20 4.39 -32.89
CA PRO A 157 -4.55 4.28 -32.33
C PRO A 157 -5.30 5.62 -32.42
N GLU A 158 -6.63 5.54 -32.45
CA GLU A 158 -7.49 6.72 -32.33
C GLU A 158 -7.39 7.35 -30.92
N PRO A 159 -7.75 8.63 -30.73
CA PRO A 159 -7.57 9.31 -29.44
C PRO A 159 -8.34 8.64 -28.31
N TRP A 160 -9.57 8.19 -28.58
CA TRP A 160 -10.38 7.43 -27.63
C TRP A 160 -9.76 6.06 -27.30
N GLN A 161 -9.12 5.39 -28.27
CA GLN A 161 -8.42 4.12 -28.02
C GLN A 161 -7.20 4.35 -27.13
N TRP A 162 -6.49 5.46 -27.31
CA TRP A 162 -5.36 5.81 -26.46
C TRP A 162 -5.78 5.99 -25.00
N HIS A 163 -6.92 6.65 -24.75
CA HIS A 163 -7.50 6.74 -23.39
C HIS A 163 -7.78 5.36 -22.79
N LEU A 164 -8.39 4.44 -23.56
CA LEU A 164 -8.62 3.06 -23.12
C LEU A 164 -7.30 2.30 -22.89
N GLY A 165 -6.28 2.55 -23.71
CA GLY A 165 -4.93 2.03 -23.55
C GLY A 165 -4.33 2.42 -22.20
N VAL A 166 -4.36 3.72 -21.87
CA VAL A 166 -3.91 4.25 -20.56
C VAL A 166 -4.62 3.56 -19.40
N VAL A 167 -5.94 3.44 -19.47
CA VAL A 167 -6.74 2.74 -18.45
C VAL A 167 -6.35 1.26 -18.35
N SER A 168 -6.17 0.58 -19.48
CA SER A 168 -5.82 -0.85 -19.52
C SER A 168 -4.45 -1.12 -18.88
N ILE A 169 -3.45 -0.28 -19.15
CA ILE A 169 -2.10 -0.44 -18.59
C ILE A 169 -2.15 -0.22 -17.09
N PHE A 170 -2.78 0.87 -16.64
CA PHE A 170 -2.94 1.16 -15.23
C PHE A 170 -3.64 0.01 -14.49
N LEU A 171 -4.80 -0.43 -14.99
CA LEU A 171 -5.54 -1.54 -14.40
C LEU A 171 -4.75 -2.85 -14.42
N SER A 172 -3.99 -3.14 -15.49
CA SER A 172 -3.21 -4.38 -15.58
C SER A 172 -2.10 -4.48 -14.52
N TRP A 173 -1.42 -3.36 -14.22
CA TRP A 173 -0.44 -3.31 -13.13
C TRP A 173 -1.11 -3.37 -11.76
N MET A 174 -2.27 -2.72 -11.58
CA MET A 174 -3.06 -2.84 -10.34
C MET A 174 -3.57 -4.26 -10.10
N LEU A 175 -4.02 -4.95 -11.15
CA LEU A 175 -4.43 -6.36 -11.10
C LEU A 175 -3.25 -7.28 -10.77
N LEU A 176 -2.03 -6.98 -11.22
CA LEU A 176 -0.84 -7.74 -10.81
C LEU A 176 -0.67 -7.73 -9.29
N VAL A 177 -0.89 -6.60 -8.63
CA VAL A 177 -0.86 -6.49 -7.16
C VAL A 177 -1.91 -7.42 -6.53
N LEU A 178 -3.13 -7.48 -7.09
CA LEU A 178 -4.19 -8.39 -6.64
C LEU A 178 -3.87 -9.87 -6.88
N TYR A 179 -3.14 -10.21 -7.95
CA TYR A 179 -2.58 -11.56 -8.14
C TYR A 179 -1.54 -11.89 -7.07
N ILE A 180 -0.60 -10.98 -6.81
CA ILE A 180 0.44 -11.12 -5.77
C ILE A 180 -0.18 -11.30 -4.39
N ARG A 181 -1.36 -10.71 -4.12
CA ARG A 181 -2.11 -10.91 -2.88
C ARG A 181 -2.28 -12.39 -2.53
N LYS A 182 -2.40 -13.30 -3.50
CA LYS A 182 -2.59 -14.73 -3.23
C LYS A 182 -1.30 -15.44 -2.81
N LEU A 183 -0.12 -14.81 -2.96
CA LEU A 183 1.16 -15.38 -2.55
C LEU A 183 1.34 -15.40 -1.03
N PRO A 184 1.83 -16.49 -0.44
CA PRO A 184 1.96 -16.61 1.01
C PRO A 184 3.01 -15.69 1.66
N PHE A 185 3.98 -15.18 0.89
CA PHE A 185 5.02 -14.27 1.37
C PHE A 185 4.64 -12.81 1.12
N LEU A 186 4.45 -12.43 -0.15
CA LEU A 186 4.13 -11.04 -0.51
C LEU A 186 2.67 -10.65 -0.22
N GLY A 187 1.76 -11.63 -0.11
CA GLY A 187 0.33 -11.36 -0.02
C GLY A 187 -0.10 -10.69 1.28
N ILE A 188 0.61 -10.89 2.39
CA ILE A 188 0.30 -10.22 3.66
C ILE A 188 0.45 -8.70 3.50
N TYR A 189 1.52 -8.24 2.85
CA TYR A 189 1.74 -6.81 2.61
C TYR A 189 0.67 -6.22 1.71
N VAL A 190 0.25 -6.95 0.68
CA VAL A 190 -0.86 -6.50 -0.19
C VAL A 190 -2.17 -6.44 0.58
N VAL A 191 -2.49 -7.44 1.42
CA VAL A 191 -3.70 -7.43 2.26
C VAL A 191 -3.68 -6.24 3.23
N MET A 192 -2.55 -6.01 3.88
CA MET A 192 -2.34 -4.86 4.76
C MET A 192 -2.57 -3.54 4.01
N PHE A 193 -1.95 -3.37 2.84
CA PHE A 193 -2.15 -2.19 2.00
C PHE A 193 -3.62 -2.01 1.60
N THR A 194 -4.31 -3.06 1.14
CA THR A 194 -5.72 -2.95 0.74
C THR A 194 -6.65 -2.65 1.92
N ASN A 195 -6.33 -3.14 3.12
CA ASN A 195 -7.09 -2.82 4.33
C ASN A 195 -6.91 -1.35 4.72
N VAL A 196 -5.66 -0.87 4.77
CA VAL A 196 -5.35 0.55 5.02
C VAL A 196 -5.97 1.45 3.97
N LEU A 197 -5.96 1.06 2.70
CA LEU A 197 -6.62 1.83 1.63
C LEU A 197 -8.14 1.89 1.82
N SER A 198 -8.75 0.79 2.27
CA SER A 198 -10.20 0.73 2.52
C SER A 198 -10.60 1.62 3.70
N THR A 199 -9.86 1.57 4.81
CA THR A 199 -10.12 2.42 5.98
C THR A 199 -9.85 3.88 5.63
N PHE A 200 -8.70 4.17 4.99
CA PHE A 200 -8.38 5.49 4.46
C PHE A 200 -9.53 6.04 3.61
N SER A 201 -10.05 5.28 2.65
CA SER A 201 -11.12 5.73 1.77
C SER A 201 -12.41 6.07 2.52
N GLN A 202 -12.73 5.33 3.59
CA GLN A 202 -13.89 5.61 4.43
C GLN A 202 -13.74 6.93 5.21
N PHE A 203 -12.55 7.20 5.76
CA PHE A 203 -12.28 8.46 6.46
C PHE A 203 -12.04 9.65 5.51
N PHE A 204 -11.47 9.40 4.32
CA PHE A 204 -11.17 10.40 3.31
C PHE A 204 -12.42 11.16 2.85
N LEU A 205 -13.59 10.54 2.86
CA LEU A 205 -14.85 11.21 2.52
C LEU A 205 -15.11 12.45 3.39
N VAL A 206 -14.77 12.40 4.68
CA VAL A 206 -14.91 13.55 5.58
C VAL A 206 -13.91 14.64 5.23
N PHE A 207 -12.65 14.27 5.00
CA PHE A 207 -11.60 15.23 4.59
C PHE A 207 -11.87 15.85 3.21
N PHE A 208 -12.51 15.10 2.32
CA PHE A 208 -12.88 15.58 0.99
C PHE A 208 -13.87 16.75 1.06
N LEU A 209 -14.78 16.77 2.05
CA LEU A 209 -15.67 17.92 2.27
C LEU A 209 -14.89 19.19 2.68
N PHE A 210 -13.91 19.05 3.57
CA PHE A 210 -13.01 20.16 3.92
C PHE A 210 -12.19 20.61 2.73
N ASN A 211 -11.66 19.67 1.94
CA ASN A 211 -10.89 19.96 0.74
C ASN A 211 -11.70 20.78 -0.28
N ILE A 212 -12.97 20.43 -0.52
CA ILE A 212 -13.86 21.23 -1.38
C ILE A 212 -14.06 22.64 -0.82
N ALA A 213 -14.30 22.78 0.50
CA ALA A 213 -14.50 24.09 1.12
C ALA A 213 -13.26 25.00 0.97
N PHE A 214 -12.07 24.46 1.25
CA PHE A 214 -10.81 25.18 1.05
C PHE A 214 -10.53 25.47 -0.43
N ALA A 215 -10.79 24.51 -1.33
CA ALA A 215 -10.57 24.69 -2.75
C ALA A 215 -11.44 25.81 -3.33
N LEU A 216 -12.71 25.89 -2.94
CA LEU A 216 -13.60 26.96 -3.37
C LEU A 216 -13.23 28.31 -2.75
N ALA A 217 -12.72 28.34 -1.51
CA ALA A 217 -12.21 29.56 -0.89
C ALA A 217 -10.94 30.07 -1.57
N PHE A 218 -9.98 29.17 -1.88
CA PHE A 218 -8.80 29.52 -2.67
C PHE A 218 -9.15 29.94 -4.09
N PHE A 219 -10.10 29.26 -4.74
CA PHE A 219 -10.65 29.68 -6.03
C PHE A 219 -11.16 31.12 -5.97
N ALA A 220 -11.98 31.46 -4.98
CA ALA A 220 -12.53 32.81 -4.85
C ALA A 220 -11.47 33.89 -4.59
N LEU A 221 -10.42 33.59 -3.82
CA LEU A 221 -9.36 34.56 -3.48
C LEU A 221 -8.27 34.66 -4.55
N LEU A 222 -7.97 33.57 -5.25
CA LEU A 222 -6.80 33.43 -6.13
C LEU A 222 -7.18 33.13 -7.59
N GLN A 223 -8.44 33.35 -8.01
CA GLN A 223 -8.93 33.06 -9.37
C GLN A 223 -8.06 33.64 -10.50
N ASN A 224 -7.32 34.72 -10.24
CA ASN A 224 -6.43 35.35 -11.22
C ASN A 224 -5.13 34.55 -11.47
N GLN A 225 -4.88 33.48 -10.72
CA GLN A 225 -3.73 32.60 -10.90
C GLN A 225 -4.13 31.35 -11.68
N ALA A 226 -3.28 30.89 -12.61
CA ALA A 226 -3.57 29.75 -13.48
C ALA A 226 -3.90 28.44 -12.72
N ALA A 227 -3.35 28.27 -11.52
CA ALA A 227 -3.62 27.11 -10.65
C ALA A 227 -5.04 27.09 -10.05
N PHE A 228 -5.68 28.26 -9.94
CA PHE A 228 -7.00 28.45 -9.33
C PHE A 228 -8.03 29.06 -10.30
N GLU A 229 -7.70 29.12 -11.60
CA GLU A 229 -8.57 29.72 -12.63
C GLU A 229 -9.91 29.01 -12.80
N THR A 230 -9.96 27.70 -12.57
CA THR A 230 -11.20 26.91 -12.66
C THR A 230 -11.42 26.09 -11.39
N PRO A 231 -12.67 25.80 -11.00
CA PRO A 231 -12.97 25.04 -9.79
C PRO A 231 -12.29 23.66 -9.78
N TRP A 232 -12.19 23.00 -10.93
CA TRP A 232 -11.51 21.70 -11.06
C TRP A 232 -10.00 21.80 -10.80
N ARG A 233 -9.34 22.82 -11.36
CA ARG A 233 -7.92 23.07 -11.10
C ARG A 233 -7.67 23.46 -9.65
N ALA A 234 -8.56 24.26 -9.06
CA ALA A 234 -8.50 24.61 -7.65
C ALA A 234 -8.59 23.36 -6.75
N ILE A 235 -9.57 22.47 -6.97
CA ILE A 235 -9.69 21.21 -6.21
C ILE A 235 -8.42 20.36 -6.35
N MET A 236 -7.87 20.24 -7.56
CA MET A 236 -6.63 19.48 -7.78
C MET A 236 -5.44 20.13 -7.06
N LYS A 237 -5.28 21.45 -7.17
CA LYS A 237 -4.21 22.19 -6.49
C LYS A 237 -4.32 22.07 -4.98
N THR A 238 -5.51 22.23 -4.41
CA THR A 238 -5.74 22.09 -2.97
C THR A 238 -5.52 20.65 -2.48
N THR A 239 -5.83 19.65 -3.30
CA THR A 239 -5.51 18.24 -2.99
C THR A 239 -3.99 17.99 -2.98
N VAL A 240 -3.24 18.57 -3.92
CA VAL A 240 -1.77 18.51 -3.93
C VAL A 240 -1.20 19.22 -2.69
N MET A 241 -1.74 20.38 -2.35
CA MET A 241 -1.35 21.13 -1.15
C MET A 241 -1.65 20.35 0.15
N MET A 242 -2.71 19.52 0.18
CA MET A 242 -3.07 18.68 1.34
C MET A 242 -1.98 17.63 1.64
N VAL A 243 -1.29 17.13 0.60
CA VAL A 243 -0.18 16.17 0.76
C VAL A 243 1.05 16.84 1.41
N GLY A 244 1.13 18.17 1.38
CA GLY A 244 2.20 18.97 1.97
C GLY A 244 3.04 19.73 0.95
N GLU A 245 2.74 19.61 -0.35
CA GLU A 245 3.39 20.38 -1.42
C GLU A 245 2.78 21.79 -1.52
N ILE A 246 3.34 22.71 -0.74
CA ILE A 246 2.90 24.12 -0.72
C ILE A 246 3.96 24.94 -1.46
N GLU A 247 3.67 25.27 -2.71
CA GLU A 247 4.49 26.16 -3.54
C GLU A 247 4.30 27.63 -3.10
N TYR A 248 4.69 27.94 -1.86
CA TYR A 248 4.46 29.24 -1.22
C TYR A 248 4.97 30.41 -2.07
N ASP A 249 6.20 30.32 -2.58
CA ASP A 249 6.83 31.42 -3.33
C ASP A 249 6.04 31.76 -4.59
N THR A 250 5.61 30.74 -5.35
CA THR A 250 4.84 30.96 -6.58
C THR A 250 3.45 31.52 -6.31
N ILE A 251 2.79 31.11 -5.21
CA ILE A 251 1.40 31.51 -4.94
C ILE A 251 1.32 32.86 -4.22
N PHE A 252 2.25 33.14 -3.30
CA PHE A 252 2.18 34.28 -2.37
C PHE A 252 3.27 35.33 -2.56
N HIS A 253 4.41 35.01 -3.20
CA HIS A 253 5.52 35.95 -3.36
C HIS A 253 5.61 36.52 -4.78
N GLU A 254 5.51 35.67 -5.80
CA GLU A 254 5.65 36.08 -7.21
C GLU A 254 4.39 36.74 -7.79
N ASN A 255 3.22 36.39 -7.26
CA ASN A 255 1.93 36.87 -7.75
C ASN A 255 1.34 37.95 -6.85
N ALA A 256 0.78 39.00 -7.46
CA ALA A 256 0.04 40.02 -6.71
C ALA A 256 -1.22 39.41 -6.10
N LEU A 257 -1.40 39.58 -4.78
CA LEU A 257 -2.53 39.07 -4.03
C LEU A 257 -3.56 40.19 -3.83
N PRO A 258 -4.75 40.14 -4.45
CA PRO A 258 -5.78 41.17 -4.26
C PRO A 258 -6.27 41.28 -2.80
N TYR A 259 -6.24 40.15 -2.08
CA TYR A 259 -6.71 40.01 -0.70
C TYR A 259 -5.63 39.37 0.17
N GLU A 260 -4.51 40.07 0.37
CA GLU A 260 -3.33 39.57 1.10
C GLU A 260 -3.69 38.99 2.47
N THR A 261 -4.33 39.79 3.34
CA THR A 261 -4.62 39.37 4.73
C THR A 261 -5.50 38.13 4.78
N SER A 262 -6.58 38.09 3.99
CA SER A 262 -7.49 36.94 3.93
C SER A 262 -6.79 35.69 3.37
N SER A 263 -5.91 35.86 2.39
CA SER A 263 -5.16 34.76 1.78
C SER A 263 -4.16 34.14 2.76
N TYR A 264 -3.43 34.97 3.52
CA TYR A 264 -2.53 34.48 4.58
C TYR A 264 -3.29 33.78 5.72
N ILE A 265 -4.43 34.33 6.15
CA ILE A 265 -5.26 33.69 7.20
C ILE A 265 -5.79 32.34 6.71
N LEU A 266 -6.33 32.27 5.49
CA LEU A 266 -6.84 31.02 4.93
C LEU A 266 -5.72 29.98 4.77
N MET A 267 -4.52 30.41 4.34
CA MET A 267 -3.35 29.55 4.25
C MET A 267 -2.91 29.02 5.61
N ALA A 268 -2.83 29.87 6.64
CA ALA A 268 -2.48 29.44 7.99
C ALA A 268 -3.48 28.43 8.55
N LEU A 269 -4.78 28.67 8.33
CA LEU A 269 -5.83 27.73 8.72
C LEU A 269 -5.71 26.40 7.97
N PHE A 270 -5.44 26.45 6.66
CA PHE A 270 -5.23 25.27 5.82
C PHE A 270 -4.04 24.44 6.30
N LEU A 271 -2.91 25.08 6.60
CA LEU A 271 -1.71 24.42 7.12
C LEU A 271 -2.00 23.64 8.41
N VAL A 272 -2.70 24.26 9.36
CA VAL A 272 -3.01 23.61 10.63
C VAL A 272 -4.01 22.46 10.43
N LEU A 273 -5.13 22.71 9.74
CA LEU A 273 -6.21 21.72 9.63
C LEU A 273 -5.91 20.59 8.64
N MET A 274 -5.48 20.93 7.42
CA MET A 274 -5.30 19.96 6.34
C MET A 274 -3.89 19.37 6.35
N THR A 275 -2.85 20.18 6.47
CA THR A 275 -1.48 19.67 6.40
C THR A 275 -1.03 19.00 7.69
N ILE A 276 -1.25 19.62 8.87
CA ILE A 276 -0.77 19.07 10.14
C ILE A 276 -1.76 18.07 10.74
N ILE A 277 -2.99 18.49 11.03
CA ILE A 277 -3.96 17.65 11.74
C ILE A 277 -4.37 16.45 10.91
N THR A 278 -4.76 16.67 9.64
CA THR A 278 -5.25 15.58 8.80
C THR A 278 -4.15 14.58 8.43
N SER A 279 -2.94 15.05 8.07
CA SER A 279 -1.80 14.15 7.78
C SER A 279 -1.46 13.27 8.99
N ASN A 280 -1.35 13.85 10.18
CA ASN A 280 -1.03 13.10 11.40
C ASN A 280 -2.13 12.10 11.78
N LEU A 281 -3.40 12.46 11.58
CA LEU A 281 -4.53 11.55 11.82
C LEU A 281 -4.55 10.38 10.82
N LEU A 282 -4.29 10.65 9.54
CA LEU A 282 -4.22 9.63 8.50
C LEU A 282 -3.07 8.63 8.75
N VAL A 283 -1.90 9.14 9.14
CA VAL A 283 -0.77 8.29 9.55
C VAL A 283 -1.11 7.48 10.80
N GLY A 284 -1.76 8.10 11.79
CA GLY A 284 -2.20 7.43 13.02
C GLY A 284 -3.15 6.25 12.76
N LEU A 285 -4.16 6.45 11.90
CA LEU A 285 -5.10 5.40 11.50
C LEU A 285 -4.40 4.28 10.74
N ALA A 286 -3.54 4.62 9.78
CA ALA A 286 -2.80 3.62 9.02
C ALA A 286 -1.91 2.75 9.92
N VAL A 287 -1.24 3.34 10.91
CA VAL A 287 -0.41 2.61 11.88
C VAL A 287 -1.25 1.67 12.74
N ASP A 288 -2.44 2.10 13.18
CA ASP A 288 -3.34 1.26 13.98
C ASP A 288 -3.87 0.05 13.18
N ASP A 289 -4.30 0.28 11.94
CA ASP A 289 -4.75 -0.79 11.04
C ASP A 289 -3.64 -1.80 10.74
N ILE A 290 -2.41 -1.32 10.51
CA ILE A 290 -1.24 -2.17 10.28
C ILE A 290 -1.01 -3.08 11.50
N LYS A 291 -1.07 -2.54 12.73
CA LYS A 291 -0.95 -3.33 13.96
C LYS A 291 -2.05 -4.39 14.04
N GLY A 292 -3.31 -4.00 13.80
CA GLY A 292 -4.44 -4.93 13.81
C GLY A 292 -4.28 -6.08 12.81
N VAL A 293 -3.75 -5.82 11.61
CA VAL A 293 -3.47 -6.87 10.62
C VAL A 293 -2.31 -7.76 11.04
N LEU A 294 -1.24 -7.20 11.62
CA LEU A 294 -0.06 -7.94 12.09
C LEU A 294 -0.40 -8.94 13.20
N GLU A 295 -1.25 -8.56 14.16
CA GLU A 295 -1.71 -9.45 15.23
C GLU A 295 -2.47 -10.69 14.73
N GLN A 296 -3.03 -10.60 13.50
CA GLN A 296 -3.79 -11.69 12.87
C GLN A 296 -3.05 -12.32 11.68
N ALA A 297 -1.80 -11.92 11.42
CA ALA A 297 -1.07 -12.29 10.21
C ALA A 297 -0.91 -13.80 10.03
N GLU A 298 -0.67 -14.56 11.11
CA GLU A 298 -0.57 -16.03 11.02
C GLU A 298 -1.89 -16.64 10.49
N LEU A 299 -3.03 -16.22 11.06
CA LEU A 299 -4.34 -16.72 10.65
C LEU A 299 -4.68 -16.28 9.22
N GLN A 300 -4.44 -15.01 8.88
CA GLN A 300 -4.71 -14.50 7.54
C GLN A 300 -3.88 -15.21 6.48
N ARG A 301 -2.59 -15.43 6.75
CA ARG A 301 -1.69 -16.18 5.85
C ARG A 301 -2.18 -17.60 5.62
N LEU A 302 -2.56 -18.33 6.67
CA LEU A 302 -3.10 -19.68 6.52
C LEU A 302 -4.44 -19.66 5.77
N GLY A 303 -5.34 -18.72 6.10
CA GLY A 303 -6.61 -18.55 5.41
C GLY A 303 -6.44 -18.28 3.92
N MET A 304 -5.48 -17.45 3.56
CA MET A 304 -5.14 -17.11 2.18
C MET A 304 -4.59 -18.30 1.40
N GLN A 305 -3.71 -19.09 2.02
CA GLN A 305 -3.23 -20.35 1.43
C GLN A 305 -4.38 -21.35 1.21
N VAL A 306 -5.30 -21.46 2.18
CA VAL A 306 -6.48 -22.34 2.06
C VAL A 306 -7.37 -21.86 0.92
N LYS A 307 -7.66 -20.56 0.86
CA LYS A 307 -8.49 -19.96 -0.20
C LYS A 307 -7.88 -20.19 -1.58
N LEU A 308 -6.56 -20.01 -1.71
CA LEU A 308 -5.84 -20.26 -2.95
C LEU A 308 -5.94 -21.73 -3.39
N VAL A 309 -5.60 -22.67 -2.50
CA VAL A 309 -5.66 -24.11 -2.80
C VAL A 309 -7.08 -24.54 -3.18
N LEU A 310 -8.08 -24.08 -2.45
CA LEU A 310 -9.49 -24.38 -2.76
C LEU A 310 -9.92 -23.79 -4.11
N THR A 311 -9.48 -22.58 -4.44
CA THR A 311 -9.77 -21.95 -5.73
C THR A 311 -9.17 -22.75 -6.88
N VAL A 312 -7.96 -23.26 -6.73
CA VAL A 312 -7.37 -24.15 -7.75
C VAL A 312 -8.11 -25.49 -7.80
N GLU A 313 -8.52 -26.03 -6.65
CA GLU A 313 -9.25 -27.31 -6.57
C GLU A 313 -10.62 -27.26 -7.26
N THR A 314 -11.30 -26.11 -7.25
CA THR A 314 -12.56 -25.92 -7.98
C THR A 314 -12.36 -25.76 -9.49
N MET A 315 -11.20 -25.27 -9.93
CA MET A 315 -10.83 -25.17 -11.35
C MET A 315 -10.38 -26.52 -11.94
N LEU A 316 -10.04 -27.50 -11.11
CA LEU A 316 -9.57 -28.80 -11.58
C LEU A 316 -10.73 -29.70 -12.03
N PRO A 317 -10.61 -30.38 -13.18
CA PRO A 317 -11.55 -31.40 -13.60
C PRO A 317 -11.68 -32.53 -12.56
N THR A 318 -12.85 -33.15 -12.49
CA THR A 318 -13.17 -34.20 -11.52
C THR A 318 -12.21 -35.39 -11.58
N TRP A 319 -11.73 -35.75 -12.77
CA TRP A 319 -10.75 -36.82 -12.98
C TRP A 319 -9.38 -36.49 -12.36
N ALA A 320 -8.92 -35.24 -12.49
CA ALA A 320 -7.65 -34.78 -11.93
C ALA A 320 -7.73 -34.71 -10.40
N ARG A 321 -8.86 -34.19 -9.88
CA ARG A 321 -9.12 -34.12 -8.45
C ARG A 321 -9.09 -35.50 -7.81
N ARG A 322 -9.75 -36.50 -8.41
CA ARG A 322 -9.79 -37.89 -7.88
C ARG A 322 -8.41 -38.53 -7.78
N ARG A 323 -7.50 -38.29 -8.74
CA ARG A 323 -6.14 -38.86 -8.72
C ARG A 323 -5.24 -38.30 -7.62
N VAL A 324 -5.53 -37.10 -7.12
CA VAL A 324 -4.64 -36.36 -6.21
C VAL A 324 -5.10 -36.43 -4.76
N VAL A 325 -6.27 -37.00 -4.48
CA VAL A 325 -6.74 -37.21 -3.11
C VAL A 325 -5.91 -38.29 -2.42
N VAL A 326 -5.37 -37.97 -1.25
CA VAL A 326 -4.59 -38.90 -0.41
C VAL A 326 -5.17 -38.92 1.00
N GLN A 327 -5.49 -40.10 1.51
CA GLN A 327 -6.05 -40.28 2.86
C GLN A 327 -4.98 -40.34 3.97
N ARG A 328 -3.80 -40.92 3.69
CA ARG A 328 -2.72 -41.08 4.67
C ARG A 328 -1.37 -40.72 4.07
N ARG A 329 -0.56 -39.97 4.81
CA ARG A 329 0.80 -39.61 4.42
C ARG A 329 1.77 -39.85 5.58
N THR A 330 2.80 -40.65 5.34
CA THR A 330 3.88 -40.86 6.30
C THR A 330 4.99 -39.84 6.09
N VAL A 331 5.28 -39.03 7.11
CA VAL A 331 6.43 -38.10 7.11
C VAL A 331 7.57 -38.75 7.90
N ARG A 332 8.78 -38.80 7.33
CA ARG A 332 9.98 -39.32 7.99
C ARG A 332 10.97 -38.16 8.22
N PRO A 333 11.01 -37.54 9.42
CA PRO A 333 11.78 -36.31 9.66
C PRO A 333 13.29 -36.46 9.43
N ASN A 334 13.83 -37.63 9.76
CA ASN A 334 15.29 -37.86 9.80
C ASN A 334 15.88 -38.41 8.48
N ARG A 335 15.06 -38.63 7.43
CA ARG A 335 15.55 -39.16 6.15
C ARG A 335 15.87 -38.01 5.20
N LYS A 336 17.16 -37.67 5.05
CA LYS A 336 17.61 -36.64 4.10
C LYS A 336 17.41 -37.13 2.66
N SER A 337 16.70 -36.35 1.83
CA SER A 337 16.57 -36.64 0.40
C SER A 337 17.90 -36.34 -0.32
N GLN A 338 18.36 -37.26 -1.17
CA GLN A 338 19.61 -37.13 -1.93
C GLN A 338 19.62 -35.84 -2.78
N ALA A 339 18.46 -35.46 -3.34
CA ALA A 339 18.26 -34.21 -4.06
C ALA A 339 18.39 -32.96 -3.16
N GLN A 340 17.95 -33.01 -1.90
CA GLN A 340 18.13 -31.90 -0.95
C GLN A 340 19.60 -31.70 -0.57
N THR A 341 20.37 -32.78 -0.47
CA THR A 341 21.81 -32.73 -0.21
C THR A 341 22.56 -32.18 -1.42
N MET A 342 22.14 -32.53 -2.64
CA MET A 342 22.72 -32.04 -3.88
C MET A 342 22.39 -30.56 -4.12
N LEU A 343 21.13 -30.13 -3.90
CA LEU A 343 20.72 -28.72 -4.02
C LEU A 343 21.44 -27.81 -3.01
N ARG A 344 21.70 -28.30 -1.78
CA ARG A 344 22.51 -27.60 -0.77
C ARG A 344 23.98 -27.46 -1.17
N ARG A 345 24.52 -28.40 -1.94
CA ARG A 345 25.88 -28.35 -2.47
C ARG A 345 26.01 -27.40 -3.66
N LEU A 346 24.98 -27.33 -4.52
CA LEU A 346 24.97 -26.50 -5.73
C LEU A 346 24.63 -25.03 -5.47
N PHE A 347 23.67 -24.74 -4.58
CA PHE A 347 23.20 -23.37 -4.35
C PHE A 347 23.64 -22.76 -3.01
N GLY A 348 24.58 -23.42 -2.31
CA GLY A 348 24.99 -23.02 -0.97
C GLY A 348 23.81 -22.92 0.00
N THR A 349 24.06 -22.44 1.21
CA THR A 349 23.06 -22.24 2.26
C THR A 349 21.97 -21.19 1.93
N ALA A 350 22.12 -20.47 0.81
CA ALA A 350 21.25 -19.34 0.43
C ALA A 350 19.82 -19.75 0.02
N PHE A 351 19.61 -20.92 -0.59
CA PHE A 351 18.25 -21.33 -1.03
C PHE A 351 17.45 -22.09 0.05
N ALA A 352 18.12 -22.60 1.09
CA ALA A 352 17.46 -23.31 2.20
C ALA A 352 16.91 -22.37 3.30
N SER A 353 17.29 -21.09 3.29
CA SER A 353 16.80 -20.06 4.22
C SER A 353 15.35 -19.66 3.96
N SER A 354 14.82 -19.85 2.75
CA SER A 354 13.44 -19.47 2.38
C SER A 354 12.36 -20.29 3.13
N ARG A 355 12.72 -21.40 3.79
CA ARG A 355 11.81 -22.15 4.67
C ARG A 355 11.86 -21.72 6.14
N ARG A 356 12.79 -20.85 6.53
CA ARG A 356 12.97 -20.34 7.90
C ARG A 356 12.32 -18.97 8.15
N THR A 357 11.97 -18.21 7.10
CA THR A 357 11.29 -16.90 7.23
C THR A 357 9.95 -16.99 7.95
N HIS A 358 9.29 -18.15 7.97
CA HIS A 358 8.03 -18.37 8.69
C HIS A 358 8.17 -18.36 10.23
N VAL A 359 9.39 -18.52 10.75
CA VAL A 359 9.71 -18.53 12.19
C VAL A 359 10.31 -17.19 12.64
N GLU A 360 11.05 -16.51 11.76
CA GLU A 360 11.70 -15.22 12.09
C GLU A 360 10.70 -14.07 12.32
N GLU A 361 9.59 -13.97 11.59
CA GLU A 361 8.59 -12.90 11.85
C GLU A 361 7.87 -13.07 13.20
N LYS A 362 7.67 -14.32 13.64
CA LYS A 362 7.13 -14.60 14.98
C LYS A 362 8.15 -14.20 16.06
N TYR A 363 9.43 -14.41 15.77
CA TYR A 363 10.55 -14.06 16.64
C TYR A 363 10.80 -12.55 16.76
N THR A 364 10.50 -11.74 15.74
CA THR A 364 10.64 -10.28 15.81
C THR A 364 9.50 -9.61 16.56
N MET A 365 8.24 -10.01 16.35
CA MET A 365 7.11 -9.38 17.03
C MET A 365 7.03 -9.79 18.51
N GLU A 366 7.28 -11.06 18.83
CA GLU A 366 7.36 -11.56 20.22
C GLU A 366 8.51 -10.89 20.98
N LYS A 367 9.66 -10.64 20.33
CA LYS A 367 10.73 -9.83 20.92
C LYS A 367 10.35 -8.37 21.15
N VAL A 368 9.54 -7.76 20.28
CA VAL A 368 9.07 -6.37 20.47
C VAL A 368 8.11 -6.31 21.66
N TYR A 369 7.19 -7.26 21.78
CA TYR A 369 6.30 -7.36 22.95
C TYR A 369 7.07 -7.69 24.23
N GLU A 370 8.03 -8.62 24.20
CA GLU A 370 8.91 -8.92 25.34
C GLU A 370 9.76 -7.70 25.73
N HIS A 371 10.25 -6.93 24.76
CA HIS A 371 11.01 -5.71 25.01
C HIS A 371 10.12 -4.61 25.59
N GLN A 372 8.88 -4.49 25.13
CA GLN A 372 7.91 -3.53 25.66
C GLN A 372 7.46 -3.91 27.08
N GLU A 373 7.22 -5.19 27.36
CA GLU A 373 6.98 -5.67 28.74
C GLU A 373 8.22 -5.53 29.63
N ALA A 374 9.44 -5.71 29.09
CA ALA A 374 10.68 -5.47 29.83
C ALA A 374 10.84 -3.98 30.17
N MET A 375 10.49 -3.09 29.22
CA MET A 375 10.45 -1.65 29.44
C MET A 375 9.41 -1.26 30.51
N ASP A 376 8.21 -1.81 30.47
CA ASP A 376 7.17 -1.54 31.49
C ASP A 376 7.58 -2.04 32.88
N ARG A 377 8.24 -3.20 32.96
CA ARG A 377 8.84 -3.69 34.21
C ARG A 377 9.94 -2.76 34.71
N MET A 378 10.76 -2.23 33.81
CA MET A 378 11.82 -1.29 34.15
C MET A 378 11.27 0.06 34.62
N LEU A 379 10.19 0.57 33.99
CA LEU A 379 9.51 1.79 34.41
C LEU A 379 8.91 1.66 35.82
N LYS A 380 8.23 0.54 36.12
CA LYS A 380 7.72 0.26 37.47
C LYS A 380 8.85 0.21 38.51
N HIS A 381 9.98 -0.40 38.17
CA HIS A 381 11.13 -0.44 39.07
C HIS A 381 11.76 0.94 39.28
N LEU A 382 11.78 1.79 38.25
CA LEU A 382 12.24 3.17 38.32
C LEU A 382 11.32 4.03 39.21
N GLU A 383 10.00 3.86 39.08
CA GLU A 383 9.01 4.54 39.91
C GLU A 383 9.18 4.17 41.39
N GLU A 384 9.40 2.88 41.68
CA GLU A 384 9.67 2.41 43.04
C GLU A 384 10.98 3.00 43.62
N ARG A 385 12.05 3.07 42.81
CA ARG A 385 13.32 3.69 43.19
C ARG A 385 13.17 5.20 43.45
N LEU A 386 12.40 5.90 42.62
CA LEU A 386 12.11 7.32 42.79
C LEU A 386 11.37 7.58 44.11
N ASN A 387 10.39 6.75 44.46
CA ASN A 387 9.65 6.86 45.71
C ASN A 387 10.54 6.64 46.95
N ILE A 388 11.53 5.73 46.86
CA ILE A 388 12.51 5.54 47.94
C ILE A 388 13.42 6.78 48.08
N LEU A 389 13.87 7.34 46.96
CA LEU A 389 14.72 8.54 46.95
C LEU A 389 13.99 9.77 47.51
N THR A 390 12.73 9.98 47.14
CA THR A 390 11.92 11.08 47.71
C THR A 390 11.71 10.90 49.21
N GLN A 391 11.50 9.67 49.68
CA GLN A 391 11.39 9.37 51.11
C GLN A 391 12.70 9.61 51.87
N GLN A 392 13.85 9.27 51.28
CA GLN A 392 15.16 9.60 51.83
C GLN A 392 15.39 11.11 51.88
N GLY A 393 15.00 11.85 50.84
CA GLY A 393 15.03 13.31 50.80
C GLY A 393 14.26 13.94 51.97
N HIS A 394 13.02 13.49 52.22
CA HIS A 394 12.24 13.97 53.36
C HIS A 394 12.83 13.63 54.73
N ARG A 395 13.52 12.49 54.86
CA ARG A 395 14.24 12.16 56.11
C ARG A 395 15.44 13.07 56.33
N LEU A 396 16.19 13.35 55.27
CA LEU A 396 17.30 14.30 55.27
C LEU A 396 16.83 15.70 55.63
N GLU A 397 15.73 16.17 55.04
CA GLU A 397 15.12 17.46 55.34
C GLU A 397 14.70 17.56 56.82
N LYS A 398 14.07 16.52 57.37
CA LYS A 398 13.71 16.45 58.80
C LYS A 398 14.95 16.45 59.70
N ALA A 399 15.99 15.71 59.33
CA ALA A 399 17.25 15.68 60.08
C ALA A 399 17.92 17.06 60.07
N LEU A 400 17.99 17.71 58.91
CA LEU A 400 18.55 19.05 58.76
C LEU A 400 17.77 20.06 59.62
N ASN A 401 16.44 20.05 59.54
CA ASN A 401 15.58 20.92 60.35
C ASN A 401 15.74 20.66 61.86
N SER A 402 15.99 19.42 62.27
CA SER A 402 16.27 19.09 63.68
C SER A 402 17.61 19.64 64.14
N ILE A 403 18.64 19.56 63.28
CA ILE A 403 19.99 20.11 63.56
C ILE A 403 19.91 21.64 63.64
N THR A 404 19.22 22.31 62.71
CA THR A 404 19.01 23.77 62.75
C THR A 404 18.33 24.19 64.05
N ARG A 405 17.26 23.51 64.47
CA ARG A 405 16.59 23.79 65.75
C ARG A 405 17.50 23.56 66.97
N HIS A 406 18.36 22.55 66.92
CA HIS A 406 19.33 22.31 67.99
C HIS A 406 20.41 23.41 68.04
N LEU A 407 20.87 23.88 66.88
CA LEU A 407 21.83 24.99 66.78
C LEU A 407 21.23 26.30 67.31
N ASP A 408 19.99 26.62 66.93
CA ASP A 408 19.25 27.78 67.45
C ASP A 408 19.06 27.69 68.97
N ALA A 409 18.70 26.52 69.49
CA ALA A 409 18.54 26.30 70.93
C ALA A 409 19.88 26.40 71.71
N SER A 410 21.00 25.97 71.11
CA SER A 410 22.33 26.15 71.71
C SER A 410 22.77 27.61 71.74
N GLN A 411 22.54 28.38 70.67
CA GLN A 411 22.82 29.83 70.68
C GLN A 411 21.99 30.58 71.71
N VAL A 412 20.71 30.22 71.88
CA VAL A 412 19.87 30.81 72.94
C VAL A 412 20.42 30.47 74.34
N ARG A 413 20.90 29.24 74.57
CA ARG A 413 21.53 28.86 75.85
C ARG A 413 22.85 29.57 76.11
N GLU A 414 23.71 29.74 75.10
CA GLU A 414 24.95 30.51 75.25
C GLU A 414 24.68 31.98 75.54
N SER A 415 23.70 32.59 74.87
CA SER A 415 23.30 33.98 75.16
C SER A 415 22.69 34.16 76.57
N ALA A 416 21.98 33.16 77.09
CA ALA A 416 21.45 33.17 78.45
C ALA A 416 22.56 32.97 79.51
N SER A 417 23.52 32.09 79.24
CA SER A 417 24.70 31.87 80.10
C SER A 417 25.64 33.08 80.12
N ALA A 418 25.81 33.77 79.00
CA ALA A 418 26.58 35.01 78.92
C ALA A 418 25.93 36.15 79.73
N ARG A 419 24.59 36.19 79.78
CA ARG A 419 23.85 37.15 80.63
C ARG A 419 23.91 36.82 82.12
N SER A 420 24.01 35.54 82.51
CA SER A 420 24.12 35.17 83.93
C SER A 420 25.54 35.31 84.50
N SER A 421 26.55 35.22 83.63
CA SER A 421 27.96 35.38 84.04
C SER A 421 28.42 36.84 84.09
N THR A 422 27.67 37.78 83.50
CA THR A 422 27.91 39.23 83.65
C THR A 422 27.20 39.85 84.85
N SER A 423 26.30 39.13 85.54
CA SER A 423 25.64 39.64 86.76
C SER A 423 26.31 39.21 88.07
N PHE A 424 27.45 38.53 88.01
CA PHE A 424 28.26 38.13 89.18
C PHE A 424 29.72 38.53 88.95
N ASN A 425 29.96 39.83 88.76
CA ASN A 425 31.25 40.50 88.94
C ASN A 425 31.08 42.02 88.73
N VAL A 426 30.30 42.66 89.62
CA VAL A 426 30.50 44.04 90.13
C VAL A 426 29.97 44.06 91.55
#